data_AF-A0A0B2UK12-F1
#
_entry.id   AF-A0A0B2UK12-F1
#
_cell.length_a   1.000
_cell.length_b   1.000
_cell.length_c   1.000
_cell.angle_alpha   90.00
_cell.angle_beta   90.00
_cell.angle_gamma   90.00
#
_symmetry.space_group_name_H-M   'P 1'
#
loop_
_entity.id
_entity.type
_entity.pdbx_description
1 polymer ?
#
loop_
_entity_poly.entity_id
_entity_poly.type
_entity_poly.pdbx_seq_one_letter_code
_entity_poly.pdbx_strand_id
1 'polypeptide(L)'
;EFGDLFCEVAARESSSAANQAFLAFGEAHRSIDKQMLKVVRSLHPIVRDLNTFVEKAIPDTKLTLKKYLDVKFEYLSFCLKLKEMDDEEMQFASLDEPLYRLETGNYEYRYVRQSLTTTNNHNGFLLFKKTTLTKRVYITHKKSAL
;
A
#
# COMPACT_ATOMS: atom_id res chain seq x y z
N GLU A 1 42.87 1.02 4.25
CA GLU A 1 43.60 -0.27 4.13
C GLU A 1 44.42 -0.36 2.84
N PHE A 2 43.81 -0.51 1.66
CA PHE A 2 44.57 -0.56 0.40
C PHE A 2 45.38 0.70 0.10
N GLY A 3 44.81 1.89 0.34
CA GLY A 3 45.54 3.15 0.13
C GLY A 3 46.79 3.29 1.01
N ASP A 4 46.75 2.76 2.23
CA ASP A 4 47.89 2.80 3.16
C ASP A 4 48.96 1.77 2.77
N LEU A 5 48.52 0.58 2.31
CA LEU A 5 49.39 -0.46 1.79
C LEU A 5 50.19 0.02 0.56
N PHE A 6 49.53 0.69 -0.41
CA PHE A 6 50.23 1.21 -1.58
C PHE A 6 51.24 2.31 -1.22
N CYS A 7 50.94 3.17 -0.24
CA CYS A 7 51.92 4.14 0.27
C CYS A 7 53.09 3.48 1.00
N GLU A 8 52.87 2.39 1.73
CA GLU A 8 53.94 1.64 2.41
C GLU A 8 54.85 0.92 1.41
N VAL A 9 54.27 0.30 0.37
CA VAL A 9 55.02 -0.32 -0.72
C VAL A 9 55.84 0.74 -1.47
N ALA A 10 55.25 1.90 -1.77
CA ALA A 10 55.97 2.99 -2.41
C ALA A 10 57.20 3.45 -1.61
N ALA A 11 57.08 3.52 -0.27
CA ALA A 11 58.17 3.96 0.61
C ALA A 11 59.36 2.99 0.65
N ARG A 12 59.17 1.72 0.28
CA ARG A 12 60.21 0.69 0.24
C ARG A 12 60.76 0.42 -1.16
N GLU A 13 60.16 1.00 -2.19
CA GLU A 13 60.49 0.70 -3.57
C GLU A 13 61.70 1.48 -4.09
N SER A 14 62.66 0.78 -4.70
CA SER A 14 63.92 1.36 -5.19
C SER A 14 63.77 2.08 -6.54
N SER A 15 62.80 1.66 -7.36
CA SER A 15 62.51 2.28 -8.64
C SER A 15 61.67 3.54 -8.46
N SER A 16 62.20 4.69 -8.88
CA SER A 16 61.51 5.98 -8.77
C SER A 16 60.18 6.02 -9.53
N ALA A 17 60.11 5.37 -10.69
CA ALA A 17 58.88 5.28 -11.48
C ALA A 17 57.79 4.43 -10.79
N ALA A 18 58.19 3.30 -10.19
CA ALA A 18 57.26 2.43 -9.46
C ALA A 18 56.76 3.10 -8.18
N ASN A 19 57.66 3.80 -7.46
CA ASN A 19 57.32 4.56 -6.26
C ASN A 19 56.25 5.62 -6.54
N GLN A 20 56.43 6.45 -7.57
CA GLN A 20 55.44 7.47 -7.94
C GLN A 20 54.09 6.85 -8.35
N ALA A 21 54.10 5.74 -9.08
CA ALA A 21 52.88 5.02 -9.44
C ALA A 21 52.14 4.54 -8.19
N PHE A 22 52.83 3.89 -7.24
CA PHE A 22 52.22 3.40 -6.01
C PHE A 22 51.70 4.52 -5.10
N LEU A 23 52.38 5.67 -5.02
CA LEU A 23 51.87 6.84 -4.31
C LEU A 23 50.58 7.37 -4.95
N ALA A 24 50.55 7.52 -6.27
CA ALA A 24 49.36 7.98 -6.99
C ALA A 24 48.17 7.02 -6.79
N PHE A 25 48.41 5.71 -6.83
CA PHE A 25 47.39 4.69 -6.52
C PHE A 25 46.92 4.76 -5.06
N GLY A 26 47.84 4.94 -4.11
CA GLY A 26 47.51 5.06 -2.69
C GLY A 26 46.63 6.28 -2.38
N GLU A 27 46.96 7.44 -2.95
CA GLU A 27 46.16 8.66 -2.84
C GLU A 27 44.80 8.52 -3.51
N ALA A 28 44.75 7.92 -4.71
CA ALA A 28 43.50 7.63 -5.40
C ALA A 28 42.58 6.74 -4.56
N HIS A 29 43.10 5.66 -3.98
CA HIS A 29 42.33 4.76 -3.11
C HIS A 29 41.80 5.49 -1.87
N ARG A 30 42.61 6.31 -1.20
CA ARG A 30 42.15 7.13 -0.06
C ARG A 30 41.06 8.13 -0.47
N SER A 31 41.15 8.70 -1.66
CA SER A 31 40.12 9.60 -2.21
C SER A 31 38.81 8.85 -2.47
N ILE A 32 38.88 7.67 -3.07
CA ILE A 32 37.72 6.81 -3.35
C ILE A 32 37.04 6.40 -2.04
N ASP A 33 37.78 5.96 -1.02
CA ASP A 33 37.22 5.58 0.29
C ASP A 33 36.44 6.74 0.94
N LYS A 34 36.98 7.97 0.88
CA LYS A 34 36.30 9.17 1.39
C LYS A 34 35.00 9.47 0.62
N GLN A 35 35.01 9.31 -0.70
CA GLN A 35 33.82 9.53 -1.53
C GLN A 35 32.77 8.43 -1.33
N MET A 36 33.21 7.18 -1.24
CA MET A 36 32.36 6.01 -0.99
C MET A 36 31.61 6.15 0.34
N LEU A 37 32.30 6.59 1.40
CA LEU A 37 31.64 6.89 2.68
C LEU A 37 30.55 7.96 2.57
N LYS A 38 30.76 9.01 1.76
CA LYS A 38 29.74 10.04 1.53
C LYS A 38 28.54 9.46 0.78
N VAL A 39 28.79 8.67 -0.26
CA VAL A 39 27.75 8.01 -1.06
C VAL A 39 26.93 7.03 -0.22
N VAL A 40 27.57 6.19 0.57
CA VAL A 40 26.89 5.25 1.48
C VAL A 40 26.03 6.00 2.49
N ARG A 41 26.54 7.09 3.08
CA ARG A 41 25.77 7.92 4.01
C ARG A 41 24.55 8.57 3.35
N SER A 42 24.65 8.96 2.08
CA SER A 42 23.50 9.50 1.32
C SER A 42 22.49 8.42 0.89
N LEU A 43 22.96 7.19 0.62
CA LEU A 43 22.10 6.08 0.21
C LEU A 43 21.33 5.47 1.39
N HIS A 44 21.92 5.46 2.58
CA HIS A 44 21.29 4.89 3.77
C HIS A 44 19.87 5.43 4.06
N PRO A 45 19.60 6.75 4.08
CA PRO A 45 18.25 7.25 4.30
C PRO A 45 17.29 6.87 3.16
N ILE A 46 17.75 6.83 1.91
CA ILE A 46 16.93 6.43 0.75
C ILE A 46 16.46 4.98 0.92
N VAL A 47 17.38 4.07 1.26
CA VAL A 47 17.05 2.66 1.51
C VAL A 47 16.10 2.51 2.69
N ARG A 48 16.32 3.28 3.78
CA ARG A 48 15.46 3.26 4.95
C ARG A 48 14.04 3.74 4.64
N ASP A 49 13.91 4.77 3.82
CA ASP A 49 12.63 5.34 3.43
C ASP A 49 11.88 4.40 2.47
N LEU A 50 12.58 3.77 1.53
CA LEU A 50 12.04 2.69 0.69
C LEU A 50 11.57 1.51 1.54
N ASN A 51 12.36 1.09 2.53
CA ASN A 51 11.96 -0.01 3.41
C ASN A 51 10.71 0.35 4.22
N THR A 52 10.64 1.58 4.74
CA THR A 52 9.45 2.09 5.44
C THR A 52 8.22 2.13 4.53
N PHE A 53 8.40 2.51 3.27
CA PHE A 53 7.32 2.52 2.28
C PHE A 53 6.80 1.11 2.00
N VAL A 54 7.70 0.15 1.78
CA VAL A 54 7.35 -1.23 1.45
C VAL A 54 6.77 -1.99 2.64
N GLU A 55 7.39 -1.88 3.82
CA GLU A 55 7.01 -2.68 5.00
C GLU A 55 5.86 -2.06 5.81
N LYS A 56 5.65 -0.73 5.74
CA LYS A 56 4.62 -0.06 6.54
C LYS A 56 3.51 0.55 5.70
N ALA A 57 3.85 1.40 4.72
CA ALA A 57 2.84 2.16 3.98
C ALA A 57 1.97 1.27 3.08
N ILE A 58 2.58 0.32 2.35
CA ILE A 58 1.84 -0.61 1.49
C ILE A 58 0.91 -1.53 2.31
N PRO A 59 1.37 -2.19 3.39
CA PRO A 59 0.50 -3.04 4.21
C PRO A 59 -0.65 -2.29 4.88
N ASP A 60 -0.44 -1.07 5.40
CA ASP A 60 -1.51 -0.26 5.99
C ASP A 60 -2.63 0.04 4.97
N THR A 61 -2.26 0.35 3.73
CA THR A 61 -3.25 0.62 2.69
C THR A 61 -3.92 -0.66 2.21
N LYS A 62 -3.21 -1.77 2.12
CA LYS A 62 -3.82 -3.09 1.86
C LYS A 62 -4.85 -3.45 2.94
N LEU A 63 -4.53 -3.20 4.21
CA LEU A 63 -5.45 -3.44 5.33
C LEU A 63 -6.70 -2.57 5.24
N THR A 64 -6.52 -1.29 4.91
CA THR A 64 -7.66 -0.36 4.70
C THR A 64 -8.53 -0.81 3.53
N LEU A 65 -7.91 -1.24 2.43
CA LEU A 65 -8.62 -1.77 1.26
C LEU A 65 -9.41 -3.04 1.61
N LYS A 66 -8.83 -3.95 2.40
CA LYS A 66 -9.52 -5.16 2.85
C LYS A 66 -10.79 -4.81 3.63
N LYS A 67 -10.69 -3.90 4.62
CA LYS A 67 -11.85 -3.41 5.39
C LYS A 67 -12.93 -2.80 4.49
N TYR A 68 -12.52 -2.01 3.50
CA TYR A 68 -13.47 -1.45 2.53
C TYR A 68 -14.15 -2.53 1.68
N LEU A 69 -13.42 -3.56 1.24
CA LEU A 69 -13.99 -4.66 0.47
C LEU A 69 -15.00 -5.47 1.29
N ASP A 70 -14.72 -5.72 2.57
CA ASP A 70 -15.62 -6.43 3.47
C ASP A 70 -16.94 -5.64 3.65
N VAL A 71 -16.85 -4.34 3.97
CA VAL A 71 -18.03 -3.45 4.10
C VAL A 71 -18.78 -3.31 2.77
N LYS A 72 -18.06 -3.25 1.63
CA LYS A 72 -18.67 -3.20 0.30
C LYS A 72 -19.44 -4.48 -0.01
N PHE A 73 -18.87 -5.65 0.32
CA PHE A 73 -19.51 -6.93 0.09
C PHE A 73 -20.80 -7.05 0.90
N GLU A 74 -20.75 -6.68 2.19
CA GLU A 74 -21.93 -6.65 3.06
C GLU A 74 -23.00 -5.68 2.53
N TYR A 75 -22.63 -4.45 2.15
CA TYR A 75 -23.58 -3.50 1.58
C TYR A 75 -24.26 -4.05 0.31
N LEU A 76 -23.49 -4.65 -0.60
CA LEU A 76 -24.01 -5.21 -1.84
C LEU A 76 -24.87 -6.46 -1.63
N SER A 77 -24.59 -7.28 -0.62
CA SER A 77 -25.44 -8.45 -0.31
C SER A 77 -26.82 -8.01 0.18
N PHE A 78 -26.91 -6.95 0.98
CA PHE A 78 -28.20 -6.35 1.36
C PHE A 78 -28.93 -5.75 0.16
N CYS A 79 -28.24 -5.05 -0.75
CA CYS A 79 -28.86 -4.54 -1.97
C CYS A 79 -29.43 -5.66 -2.84
N LEU A 80 -28.66 -6.74 -3.02
CA LEU A 80 -29.09 -7.89 -3.81
C LEU A 80 -30.32 -8.56 -3.18
N LYS A 81 -30.28 -8.79 -1.86
CA LYS A 81 -31.40 -9.42 -1.15
C LYS A 81 -32.69 -8.62 -1.27
N LEU A 82 -32.63 -7.28 -1.17
CA LEU A 82 -33.82 -6.43 -1.38
C LEU A 82 -34.36 -6.56 -2.80
N LYS A 83 -33.47 -6.55 -3.79
CA LYS A 83 -33.86 -6.71 -5.19
C LYS A 83 -34.55 -8.05 -5.44
N GLU A 84 -34.00 -9.14 -4.92
CA GLU A 84 -34.63 -10.47 -5.03
C GLU A 84 -36.03 -10.49 -4.42
N MET A 85 -36.23 -9.81 -3.29
CA MET A 85 -37.53 -9.71 -2.63
C MET A 85 -38.53 -8.85 -3.41
N ASP A 86 -38.08 -7.76 -4.03
CA ASP A 86 -38.89 -6.91 -4.92
C ASP A 86 -39.27 -7.68 -6.20
N ASP A 87 -38.35 -8.43 -6.79
CA ASP A 87 -38.57 -9.25 -7.98
C ASP A 87 -39.60 -10.38 -7.70
N GLU A 88 -39.52 -11.03 -6.53
CA GLU A 88 -40.51 -12.01 -6.08
C GLU A 88 -41.90 -11.38 -5.91
N GLU A 89 -42.01 -10.22 -5.23
CA GLU A 89 -43.29 -9.51 -5.08
C GLU A 89 -43.90 -9.15 -6.44
N MET A 90 -43.08 -8.71 -7.40
CA MET A 90 -43.54 -8.42 -8.77
C MET A 90 -44.04 -9.69 -9.48
N GLN A 91 -43.37 -10.83 -9.29
CA GLN A 91 -43.75 -12.10 -9.88
C GLN A 91 -45.10 -12.59 -9.35
N PHE A 92 -45.30 -12.62 -8.02
CA PHE A 92 -46.58 -13.01 -7.42
C PHE A 92 -47.72 -12.07 -7.81
N ALA A 93 -47.44 -10.75 -7.85
CA ALA A 93 -48.40 -9.77 -8.34
C ALA A 93 -48.81 -10.01 -9.80
N SER A 94 -47.89 -10.47 -10.65
CA SER A 94 -48.19 -10.80 -12.06
C SER A 94 -49.04 -12.07 -12.23
N LEU A 95 -48.99 -12.98 -11.25
CA LEU A 95 -49.76 -14.22 -11.23
C LEU A 95 -51.11 -14.06 -10.51
N ASP A 96 -51.38 -12.88 -9.93
CA ASP A 96 -52.53 -12.62 -9.04
C ASP A 96 -52.58 -13.59 -7.84
N GLU A 97 -51.41 -14.06 -7.40
CA GLU A 97 -51.27 -14.99 -6.28
C GLU A 97 -50.86 -14.25 -4.99
N PRO A 98 -51.42 -14.63 -3.82
CA PRO A 98 -51.04 -14.03 -2.55
C PRO A 98 -49.64 -14.49 -2.11
N LEU A 99 -48.79 -13.53 -1.72
CA LEU A 99 -47.47 -13.82 -1.15
C LEU A 99 -47.55 -13.96 0.38
N TYR A 100 -47.28 -15.15 0.90
CA TYR A 100 -47.34 -15.48 2.33
C TYR A 100 -46.54 -14.52 3.23
N ARG A 101 -45.39 -14.02 2.75
CA ARG A 101 -44.55 -13.04 3.48
C ARG A 101 -45.30 -11.72 3.72
N LEU A 102 -46.16 -11.29 2.80
CA LEU A 102 -46.96 -10.07 2.96
C LEU A 102 -48.09 -10.29 3.96
N GLU A 103 -48.71 -11.47 3.96
CA GLU A 103 -49.78 -11.84 4.90
C GLU A 103 -49.29 -11.86 6.36
N THR A 104 -48.02 -12.23 6.56
CA THR A 104 -47.36 -12.24 7.87
C THR A 104 -46.72 -10.90 8.26
N GLY A 105 -46.99 -9.81 7.51
CA GLY A 105 -46.57 -8.45 7.87
C GLY A 105 -45.20 -7.99 7.32
N ASN A 106 -44.60 -8.76 6.43
CA ASN A 106 -43.37 -8.45 5.69
C ASN A 106 -42.17 -8.00 6.56
N TYR A 107 -42.01 -8.64 7.73
CA TYR A 107 -40.97 -8.28 8.70
C TYR A 107 -39.56 -8.39 8.17
N GLU A 108 -39.26 -9.45 7.40
CA GLU A 108 -37.93 -9.64 6.82
C GLU A 108 -37.55 -8.50 5.88
N TYR A 109 -38.46 -8.07 5.02
CA TYR A 109 -38.21 -6.98 4.08
C TYR A 109 -37.95 -5.67 4.81
N ARG A 110 -38.77 -5.37 5.83
CA ARG A 110 -38.60 -4.18 6.68
C ARG A 110 -37.26 -4.21 7.40
N TYR A 111 -36.86 -5.37 7.91
CA TYR A 111 -35.58 -5.53 8.58
C TYR A 111 -34.40 -5.35 7.62
N VAL A 112 -34.42 -5.98 6.44
CA VAL A 112 -33.36 -5.85 5.43
C VAL A 112 -33.26 -4.40 4.93
N ARG A 113 -34.41 -3.75 4.67
CA ARG A 113 -34.47 -2.33 4.29
C ARG A 113 -33.92 -1.42 5.40
N GLN A 114 -34.26 -1.71 6.64
CA GLN A 114 -33.73 -0.98 7.80
C GLN A 114 -32.23 -1.23 7.95
N SER A 115 -31.75 -2.44 7.68
CA SER A 115 -30.34 -2.79 7.74
C SER A 115 -29.52 -2.11 6.64
N LEU A 116 -30.10 -1.89 5.46
CA LEU A 116 -29.46 -1.11 4.40
C LEU A 116 -29.31 0.38 4.76
N THR A 117 -30.32 0.94 5.45
CA THR A 117 -30.44 2.39 5.72
C THR A 117 -29.85 2.82 7.06
N THR A 118 -30.01 1.98 8.11
CA THR A 118 -29.68 2.28 9.51
C THR A 118 -28.37 1.65 9.94
N THR A 119 -28.07 0.43 9.46
CA THR A 119 -26.74 -0.14 9.71
C THR A 119 -25.74 0.80 9.06
N ASN A 120 -24.55 0.92 9.67
CA ASN A 120 -23.40 1.67 9.18
C ASN A 120 -22.93 1.28 7.76
N ASN A 121 -23.77 0.64 6.95
CA ASN A 121 -23.46 0.04 5.67
C ASN A 121 -23.53 1.08 4.55
N HIS A 122 -24.54 1.95 4.43
CA HIS A 122 -24.51 3.01 3.41
C HIS A 122 -23.51 4.13 3.78
N ASN A 123 -23.65 4.71 4.98
CA ASN A 123 -22.80 5.80 5.44
C ASN A 123 -21.36 5.35 5.70
N GLY A 124 -21.16 4.16 6.29
CA GLY A 124 -19.82 3.59 6.46
C GLY A 124 -19.21 3.15 5.14
N PHE A 125 -19.97 2.58 4.20
CA PHE A 125 -19.45 2.32 2.84
C PHE A 125 -18.96 3.60 2.17
N LEU A 126 -19.73 4.69 2.21
CA LEU A 126 -19.31 5.98 1.64
C LEU A 126 -18.07 6.54 2.34
N LEU A 127 -17.98 6.42 3.67
CA LEU A 127 -16.81 6.83 4.45
C LEU A 127 -15.58 6.00 4.08
N PHE A 128 -15.69 4.66 4.04
CA PHE A 128 -14.60 3.75 3.67
C PHE A 128 -14.20 3.89 2.20
N LYS A 129 -15.15 4.19 1.31
CA LYS A 129 -14.88 4.52 -0.09
C LYS A 129 -14.00 5.77 -0.19
N LYS A 130 -14.37 6.84 0.54
CA LYS A 130 -13.62 8.10 0.56
C LYS A 130 -12.22 7.91 1.14
N THR A 131 -12.08 7.24 2.29
CA THR A 131 -10.77 7.00 2.92
C THR A 131 -9.86 6.13 2.06
N THR A 132 -10.40 5.10 1.40
CA THR A 132 -9.63 4.24 0.50
C THR A 132 -9.14 5.00 -0.73
N LEU A 133 -9.98 5.85 -1.34
CA LEU A 133 -9.59 6.72 -2.45
C LEU A 133 -8.47 7.68 -2.06
N THR A 134 -8.60 8.36 -0.92
CA THR A 134 -7.57 9.29 -0.42
C THR A 134 -6.24 8.57 -0.15
N LYS A 135 -6.26 7.42 0.53
CA LYS A 135 -5.04 6.63 0.78
C LYS A 135 -4.39 6.15 -0.50
N ARG A 136 -5.18 5.70 -1.49
CA ARG A 136 -4.67 5.27 -2.79
C ARG A 136 -3.99 6.43 -3.52
N VAL A 137 -4.62 7.60 -3.58
CA VAL A 137 -4.05 8.82 -4.19
C VAL A 137 -2.73 9.21 -3.51
N TYR A 138 -2.70 9.21 -2.17
CA TYR A 138 -1.49 9.52 -1.41
C TYR A 138 -0.34 8.56 -1.71
N ILE A 139 -0.59 7.25 -1.76
CA ILE A 139 0.43 6.25 -2.10
C ILE A 139 0.91 6.42 -3.54
N THR A 140 0.02 6.70 -4.49
CA THR A 140 0.41 6.95 -5.89
C THR A 140 1.34 8.16 -5.99
N HIS A 141 1.00 9.27 -5.31
CA HIS A 141 1.88 10.45 -5.29
C HIS A 141 3.23 10.17 -4.63
N LYS A 142 3.25 9.45 -3.50
CA LYS A 142 4.52 9.06 -2.86
C LYS A 142 5.36 8.14 -3.72
N LYS A 143 4.74 7.22 -4.45
CA LYS A 143 5.43 6.34 -5.40
C LYS A 143 6.07 7.12 -6.55
N SER A 144 5.42 8.18 -7.04
CA SER A 144 5.97 9.03 -8.10
C SER A 144 7.09 9.97 -7.64
N ALA A 145 7.23 10.18 -6.32
CA ALA A 145 8.25 11.05 -5.73
C ALA A 145 9.50 10.29 -5.25
N LEU A 146 9.46 8.95 -5.27
CA LEU A 146 10.57 8.03 -5.00
C LEU A 146 11.18 7.57 -6.32
#